data_AF-A0A0D2P471-F1
#
_entry.id   AF-A0A0D2P471-F1
#
_cell.length_a   1.000
_cell.length_b   1.000
_cell.length_c   1.000
_cell.angle_alpha   90.00
_cell.angle_beta   90.00
_cell.angle_gamma   90.00
#
_symmetry.space_group_name_H-M   'P 1'
#
loop_
_entity.id
_entity.type
_entity.pdbx_description
1 polymer ?
#
loop_
_entity_poly.entity_id
_entity_poly.type
_entity_poly.pdbx_seq_one_letter_code
_entity_poly.pdbx_strand_id
1 'polypeptide(L)'
;MTSQSVSLPPASRRNSYRRGPSAPEKSHTSDNAKPTSPSSVGGERTVKKLRLSKALTIPEGTTVSEACRRMAARRMDAVLLTDANGLLSGIITGKDIATRVIAEGLRPEQTVVSKIMTCSPIFVTSDSLAIEALQKMVRGKFRHLPVVENGEVIAMLDITKCLYDAISRMEKAAEQGSAIAAAVEGVERQWGSNAPYAFIETLRERMFKPSLSTIISENPKVAIVSSSDPVRVAAKKMRELRVNSVVMMTGNKIQGILTSKDILMRVVAQNLSPELTMVEKVMTPNPECAKVETSILDALHIMHDGKFLHLPVLDKDGTVAACVDVLQITHAAISMVESSSGAVNDIASTMMQKFWDSALSLQPPDDYDTQSEMSAILTSEGADAGRLSSYPSLGLGNSFCFKFEDHKGRVHRFNFGT
;
A
#
# COMPACT_ATOMS: atom_id res chain seq x y z
N MET A 1 21.17 72.00 27.29
CA MET A 1 21.12 70.83 28.19
C MET A 1 21.77 69.67 27.42
N THR A 2 23.11 69.63 27.37
CA THR A 2 24.00 68.68 28.10
C THR A 2 23.73 67.22 27.71
N SER A 3 24.43 66.65 26.71
CA SER A 3 25.81 66.09 26.70
C SER A 3 25.98 64.77 27.47
N GLN A 4 26.35 63.70 26.73
CA GLN A 4 27.24 62.56 27.10
C GLN A 4 26.89 61.72 28.37
N SER A 5 27.25 60.46 28.61
CA SER A 5 28.14 59.44 28.03
C SER A 5 27.93 58.12 28.81
N VAL A 6 28.32 57.01 28.18
CA VAL A 6 28.68 55.66 28.67
C VAL A 6 29.10 55.52 30.15
N SER A 7 28.75 54.39 30.81
CA SER A 7 29.64 53.61 31.74
C SER A 7 28.99 52.30 32.26
N LEU A 8 29.67 51.16 32.04
CA LEU A 8 29.71 49.95 32.91
C LEU A 8 30.50 50.30 34.19
N PRO A 9 30.29 49.69 35.39
CA PRO A 9 30.92 48.40 35.82
C PRO A 9 30.14 47.73 37.02
N PRO A 10 30.66 46.81 37.88
CA PRO A 10 31.99 46.19 37.96
C PRO A 10 32.06 44.66 38.13
N ALA A 11 33.30 44.18 37.98
CA ALA A 11 33.80 42.86 38.35
C ALA A 11 34.32 42.82 39.81
N SER A 12 34.74 41.60 40.22
CA SER A 12 35.56 41.20 41.40
C SER A 12 34.75 40.42 42.46
N ARG A 13 35.22 39.34 43.10
CA ARG A 13 36.56 38.73 43.20
C ARG A 13 36.48 37.39 43.98
N ARG A 14 37.35 36.42 43.61
CA ARG A 14 38.18 35.51 44.49
C ARG A 14 37.46 34.42 45.33
N ASN A 15 38.04 33.23 45.63
CA ASN A 15 39.42 32.71 45.45
C ASN A 15 39.50 31.18 45.70
N SER A 16 40.52 30.56 45.08
CA SER A 16 41.43 29.48 45.58
C SER A 16 40.85 28.11 45.98
N TYR A 17 41.37 26.96 45.52
CA TYR A 17 42.76 26.53 45.64
C TYR A 17 43.24 25.54 44.55
N ARG A 18 44.51 25.69 44.19
CA ARG A 18 45.37 24.78 43.38
C ARG A 18 45.67 23.46 44.09
N ARG A 19 45.83 22.37 43.33
CA ARG A 19 47.09 21.59 43.27
C ARG A 19 47.13 20.63 42.08
N GLY A 20 48.22 20.69 41.33
CA GLY A 20 48.64 19.71 40.31
C GLY A 20 49.52 18.59 40.91
N PRO A 21 50.11 17.72 40.06
CA PRO A 21 50.08 16.27 40.26
C PRO A 21 51.42 15.62 40.62
N SER A 22 51.37 14.37 41.07
CA SER A 22 52.49 13.42 41.06
C SER A 22 51.98 11.98 41.08
N ALA A 23 52.43 11.18 40.10
CA ALA A 23 52.41 9.70 40.11
C ALA A 23 53.33 9.17 41.26
N PRO A 24 53.37 7.87 41.65
CA PRO A 24 53.33 6.68 40.77
C PRO A 24 52.70 5.39 41.36
N GLU A 25 52.82 4.32 40.56
CA GLU A 25 52.99 2.90 40.94
C GLU A 25 51.81 1.95 41.23
N LYS A 26 52.08 0.71 40.81
CA LYS A 26 51.22 -0.44 40.57
C LYS A 26 50.70 -1.08 41.86
N SER A 27 49.46 -1.58 41.82
CA SER A 27 49.11 -2.81 42.52
C SER A 27 48.02 -3.57 41.76
N HIS A 28 48.25 -4.88 41.64
CA HIS A 28 47.40 -5.85 40.97
C HIS A 28 46.19 -6.19 41.84
N THR A 29 44.98 -6.09 41.29
CA THR A 29 43.86 -6.97 41.65
C THR A 29 43.14 -7.40 40.38
N SER A 30 43.16 -8.71 40.15
CA SER A 30 42.60 -9.40 39.00
C SER A 30 41.09 -9.55 39.15
N ASP A 31 40.31 -8.73 38.46
CA ASP A 31 38.90 -9.00 38.20
C ASP A 31 38.73 -9.32 36.71
N ASN A 32 38.66 -10.62 36.44
CA ASN A 32 38.53 -11.20 35.11
C ASN A 32 37.06 -11.06 34.65
N ALA A 33 36.61 -9.83 34.40
CA ALA A 33 35.34 -9.54 33.75
C ALA A 33 35.53 -9.70 32.23
N LYS A 34 35.27 -10.91 31.74
CA LYS A 34 35.19 -11.24 30.31
C LYS A 34 34.19 -10.26 29.66
N PRO A 35 34.56 -9.52 28.59
CA PRO A 35 33.63 -8.61 27.95
C PRO A 35 32.46 -9.45 27.42
N THR A 36 31.28 -9.18 27.96
CA THR A 36 30.01 -9.62 27.41
C THR A 36 29.97 -9.16 25.96
N SER A 37 30.21 -10.11 25.07
CA SER A 37 29.91 -9.98 23.65
C SER A 37 28.51 -9.38 23.52
N PRO A 38 28.32 -8.31 22.72
CA PRO A 38 27.02 -7.71 22.55
C PRO A 38 26.06 -8.80 22.11
N SER A 39 24.99 -8.96 22.89
CA SER A 39 23.83 -9.73 22.50
C SER A 39 23.47 -9.30 21.08
N SER A 40 23.42 -10.27 20.17
CA SER A 40 22.97 -10.04 18.81
C SER A 40 21.52 -9.54 18.85
N VAL A 41 21.35 -8.22 18.89
CA VAL A 41 20.08 -7.55 18.66
C VAL A 41 19.62 -8.01 17.28
N GLY A 42 18.45 -8.66 17.23
CA GLY A 42 17.90 -9.23 16.00
C GLY A 42 17.98 -8.22 14.86
N GLY A 43 18.58 -8.62 13.74
CA GLY A 43 18.97 -7.70 12.67
C GLY A 43 17.82 -6.76 12.26
N GLU A 44 18.02 -5.46 12.49
CA GLU A 44 17.01 -4.43 12.28
C GLU A 44 16.40 -4.56 10.88
N ARG A 45 15.06 -4.46 10.82
CA ARG A 45 14.31 -4.58 9.57
C ARG A 45 14.10 -3.21 8.98
N THR A 46 14.82 -2.99 7.90
CA THR A 46 14.82 -1.74 7.15
C THR A 46 13.88 -1.81 5.96
N VAL A 47 13.54 -0.64 5.41
CA VAL A 47 12.65 -0.49 4.25
C VAL A 47 13.12 -1.31 3.04
N LYS A 48 14.42 -1.49 2.83
CA LYS A 48 14.97 -2.32 1.75
C LYS A 48 14.60 -3.81 1.83
N LYS A 49 14.17 -4.30 3.01
CA LYS A 49 13.66 -5.68 3.18
C LYS A 49 12.16 -5.80 2.91
N LEU A 50 11.47 -4.69 2.65
CA LEU A 50 10.06 -4.68 2.24
C LEU A 50 9.93 -4.82 0.73
N ARG A 51 8.73 -5.18 0.27
CA ARG A 51 8.40 -5.26 -1.15
C ARG A 51 8.26 -3.86 -1.77
N LEU A 52 9.36 -3.36 -2.30
CA LEU A 52 9.40 -2.07 -2.99
C LEU A 52 8.86 -2.17 -4.42
N SER A 53 8.22 -1.09 -4.87
CA SER A 53 7.71 -0.94 -6.24
C SER A 53 8.61 0.00 -7.02
N LYS A 54 8.76 -0.26 -8.33
CA LYS A 54 9.43 0.68 -9.24
C LYS A 54 8.67 2.00 -9.25
N ALA A 55 9.37 3.09 -8.97
CA ALA A 55 8.79 4.43 -9.05
C ALA A 55 8.61 4.86 -10.52
N LEU A 56 7.47 5.47 -10.82
CA LEU A 56 7.33 6.32 -11.99
C LEU A 56 7.71 7.74 -11.58
N THR A 57 8.67 8.33 -12.28
CA THR A 57 9.10 9.73 -12.12
C THR A 57 8.83 10.51 -13.40
N ILE A 58 8.38 11.76 -13.26
CA ILE A 58 8.23 12.71 -14.37
C ILE A 58 8.65 14.12 -13.93
N PRO A 59 9.08 15.01 -14.85
CA PRO A 59 9.36 16.40 -14.51
C PRO A 59 8.10 17.13 -14.03
N GLU A 60 8.24 18.03 -13.05
CA GLU A 60 7.11 18.78 -12.48
C GLU A 60 6.40 19.73 -13.46
N GLY A 61 7.05 20.08 -14.58
CA GLY A 61 6.46 20.84 -15.68
C GLY A 61 5.54 20.04 -16.62
N THR A 62 5.39 18.72 -16.41
CA THR A 62 4.56 17.84 -17.24
C THR A 62 3.07 18.21 -17.13
N THR A 63 2.30 18.08 -18.21
CA THR A 63 0.84 18.29 -18.15
C THR A 63 0.13 17.13 -17.46
N VAL A 64 -1.04 17.39 -16.88
CA VAL A 64 -1.87 16.36 -16.23
C VAL A 64 -2.24 15.25 -17.22
N SER A 65 -2.63 15.61 -18.45
CA SER A 65 -2.95 14.66 -19.52
C SER A 65 -1.79 13.70 -19.83
N GLU A 66 -0.57 14.24 -19.98
CA GLU A 66 0.62 13.41 -20.22
C GLU A 66 0.99 12.54 -19.02
N ALA A 67 0.88 13.08 -17.80
CA ALA A 67 1.09 12.30 -16.59
C ALA A 67 0.11 11.11 -16.50
N CYS A 68 -1.17 11.34 -16.77
CA CYS A 68 -2.20 10.29 -16.79
C CYS A 68 -1.89 9.22 -17.84
N ARG A 69 -1.44 9.59 -19.04
CA ARG A 69 -1.01 8.62 -20.06
C ARG A 69 0.15 7.76 -19.59
N ARG A 70 1.18 8.36 -18.99
CA ARG A 70 2.34 7.61 -18.46
C ARG A 70 1.97 6.69 -17.31
N MET A 71 1.11 7.16 -16.40
CA MET A 71 0.56 6.34 -15.32
C MET A 71 -0.24 5.16 -15.87
N ALA A 72 -1.09 5.40 -16.87
CA ALA A 72 -1.89 4.36 -17.50
C ALA A 72 -1.03 3.31 -18.23
N ALA A 73 -0.05 3.75 -19.01
CA ALA A 73 0.86 2.88 -19.75
C ALA A 73 1.66 1.94 -18.83
N ARG A 74 2.00 2.41 -17.62
CA ARG A 74 2.74 1.61 -16.62
C ARG A 74 1.87 0.97 -15.56
N ARG A 75 0.53 1.16 -15.63
CA ARG A 75 -0.44 0.69 -14.64
C ARG A 75 -0.10 1.15 -13.21
N MET A 76 0.29 2.41 -13.07
CA MET A 76 0.71 3.01 -11.79
C MET A 76 -0.38 3.93 -11.23
N ASP A 77 -0.60 3.85 -9.91
CA ASP A 77 -1.65 4.60 -9.21
C ASP A 77 -1.15 5.95 -8.64
N ALA A 78 0.17 6.16 -8.65
CA ALA A 78 0.85 7.41 -8.26
C ALA A 78 2.07 7.66 -9.15
N VAL A 79 2.47 8.93 -9.26
CA VAL A 79 3.72 9.33 -9.90
C VAL A 79 4.43 10.38 -9.05
N LEU A 80 5.75 10.23 -8.97
CA LEU A 80 6.65 11.15 -8.28
C LEU A 80 7.15 12.21 -9.25
N LEU A 81 7.24 13.42 -8.77
CA LEU A 81 7.65 14.58 -9.56
C LEU A 81 9.07 14.95 -9.17
N THR A 82 9.87 15.28 -10.18
CA THR A 82 11.25 15.75 -9.98
C THR A 82 11.40 17.19 -10.43
N ASP A 83 12.22 17.94 -9.71
CA ASP A 83 12.63 19.30 -10.07
C ASP A 83 13.65 19.29 -11.23
N ALA A 84 14.20 20.46 -11.55
CA ALA A 84 15.22 20.61 -12.59
C ALA A 84 16.56 19.92 -12.26
N ASN A 85 16.82 19.61 -10.98
CA ASN A 85 18.00 18.90 -10.52
C ASN A 85 17.79 17.38 -10.45
N GLY A 86 16.60 16.88 -10.79
CA GLY A 86 16.25 15.46 -10.69
C GLY A 86 15.87 15.01 -9.28
N LEU A 87 15.72 15.94 -8.32
CA LEU A 87 15.38 15.65 -6.94
C LEU A 87 13.86 15.58 -6.75
N LEU A 88 13.40 14.79 -5.76
CA LEU A 88 11.98 14.66 -5.45
C LEU A 88 11.36 16.01 -5.05
N SER A 89 10.41 16.51 -5.86
CA SER A 89 9.69 17.77 -5.59
C SER A 89 8.23 17.57 -5.20
N GLY A 90 7.60 16.49 -5.65
CA GLY A 90 6.17 16.26 -5.42
C GLY A 90 5.68 14.84 -5.67
N ILE A 91 4.42 14.61 -5.34
CA ILE A 91 3.67 13.40 -5.70
C ILE A 91 2.26 13.78 -6.18
N ILE A 92 1.77 13.06 -7.19
CA ILE A 92 0.36 13.11 -7.60
C ILE A 92 -0.24 11.71 -7.66
N THR A 93 -1.54 11.63 -7.42
CA THR A 93 -2.34 10.41 -7.48
C THR A 93 -3.63 10.66 -8.27
N GLY A 94 -4.38 9.60 -8.58
CA GLY A 94 -5.73 9.72 -9.16
C GLY A 94 -6.66 10.61 -8.36
N LYS A 95 -6.52 10.65 -7.03
CA LYS A 95 -7.30 11.54 -6.15
C LYS A 95 -7.05 13.01 -6.48
N ASP A 96 -5.80 13.40 -6.67
CA ASP A 96 -5.43 14.78 -6.98
C ASP A 96 -5.96 15.19 -8.36
N ILE A 97 -5.89 14.28 -9.34
CA ILE A 97 -6.46 14.49 -10.67
C ILE A 97 -7.98 14.69 -10.59
N ALA A 98 -8.70 13.77 -9.94
CA ALA A 98 -10.15 13.85 -9.82
C ALA A 98 -10.58 15.13 -9.07
N THR A 99 -9.95 15.45 -7.95
CA THR A 99 -10.42 16.52 -7.05
C THR A 99 -9.88 17.91 -7.36
N ARG A 100 -8.63 18.03 -7.83
CA ARG A 100 -7.98 19.33 -8.08
C ARG A 100 -8.01 19.76 -9.55
N VAL A 101 -8.36 18.84 -10.47
CA VAL A 101 -8.46 19.14 -11.91
C VAL A 101 -9.90 18.97 -12.38
N ILE A 102 -10.43 17.75 -12.32
CA ILE A 102 -11.72 17.42 -12.93
C ILE A 102 -12.87 18.09 -12.18
N ALA A 103 -12.90 18.01 -10.85
CA ALA A 103 -13.92 18.66 -10.04
C ALA A 103 -13.89 20.19 -10.17
N GLU A 104 -12.71 20.78 -10.34
CA GLU A 104 -12.54 22.22 -10.61
C GLU A 104 -12.97 22.61 -12.04
N GLY A 105 -13.02 21.65 -12.98
CA GLY A 105 -13.26 21.94 -14.40
C GLY A 105 -12.04 22.54 -15.10
N LEU A 106 -10.84 22.25 -14.60
CA LEU A 106 -9.60 22.57 -15.29
C LEU A 106 -9.36 21.59 -16.43
N ARG A 107 -8.75 22.08 -17.50
CA ARG A 107 -8.39 21.27 -18.66
C ARG A 107 -7.11 20.44 -18.40
N PRO A 108 -7.14 19.10 -18.46
CA PRO A 108 -5.96 18.27 -18.21
C PRO A 108 -4.78 18.53 -19.16
N GLU A 109 -5.05 18.97 -20.39
CA GLU A 109 -4.02 19.23 -21.41
C GLU A 109 -3.29 20.56 -21.18
N GLN A 110 -3.90 21.48 -20.42
CA GLN A 110 -3.37 22.82 -20.15
C GLN A 110 -2.85 22.98 -18.71
N THR A 111 -3.23 22.07 -17.82
CA THR A 111 -2.85 22.10 -16.41
C THR A 111 -1.55 21.33 -16.22
N VAL A 112 -0.56 21.95 -15.60
CA VAL A 112 0.72 21.31 -15.24
C VAL A 112 0.62 20.64 -13.87
N VAL A 113 1.34 19.53 -13.69
CA VAL A 113 1.28 18.71 -12.48
C VAL A 113 1.82 19.44 -11.24
N SER A 114 2.79 20.34 -11.39
CA SER A 114 3.28 21.18 -10.28
C SER A 114 2.20 22.05 -9.62
N LYS A 115 1.12 22.39 -10.33
CA LYS A 115 0.00 23.18 -9.77
C LYS A 115 -0.96 22.36 -8.88
N ILE A 116 -0.94 21.03 -9.02
CA ILE A 116 -1.89 20.14 -8.34
C ILE A 116 -1.20 19.10 -7.46
N MET A 117 0.13 19.07 -7.41
CA MET A 117 0.89 18.13 -6.62
C MET A 117 0.74 18.33 -5.12
N THR A 118 1.02 17.26 -4.37
CA THR A 118 1.44 17.40 -2.99
C THR A 118 2.94 17.69 -3.00
N CYS A 119 3.31 18.94 -2.72
CA CYS A 119 4.70 19.39 -2.67
C CYS A 119 5.41 18.79 -1.46
N SER A 120 6.72 18.52 -1.60
CA SER A 120 7.59 18.04 -0.51
C SER A 120 6.99 16.85 0.26
N PRO A 121 6.64 15.74 -0.43
CA PRO A 121 6.02 14.60 0.22
C PRO A 121 6.94 13.99 1.27
N ILE A 122 6.35 13.42 2.32
CA ILE A 122 7.07 12.62 3.31
C ILE A 122 7.75 11.46 2.58
N PHE A 123 9.03 11.21 2.87
CA PHE A 123 9.80 10.10 2.31
C PHE A 123 10.60 9.37 3.39
N VAL A 124 11.21 8.26 2.99
CA VAL A 124 12.15 7.46 3.80
C VAL A 124 13.36 7.07 2.95
N THR A 125 14.43 6.63 3.61
CA THR A 125 15.59 6.00 2.95
C THR A 125 15.44 4.48 2.96
N SER A 126 16.22 3.79 2.14
CA SER A 126 16.30 2.32 2.11
C SER A 126 16.68 1.70 3.46
N ASP A 127 17.50 2.41 4.25
CA ASP A 127 17.96 2.01 5.58
C ASP A 127 17.06 2.48 6.72
N SER A 128 16.02 3.27 6.44
CA SER A 128 15.03 3.62 7.46
C SER A 128 14.36 2.36 8.03
N LEU A 129 13.97 2.39 9.29
CA LEU A 129 13.25 1.26 9.90
C LEU A 129 11.89 1.06 9.21
N ALA A 130 11.57 -0.19 8.89
CA ALA A 130 10.31 -0.55 8.22
C ALA A 130 9.09 -0.12 9.05
N ILE A 131 9.16 -0.27 10.37
CA ILE A 131 8.07 0.12 11.28
C ILE A 131 7.81 1.62 11.24
N GLU A 132 8.84 2.45 11.21
CA GLU A 132 8.70 3.91 11.12
C GLU A 132 8.08 4.33 9.79
N ALA A 133 8.49 3.69 8.69
CA ALA A 133 7.91 3.93 7.38
C ALA A 133 6.41 3.62 7.35
N LEU A 134 6.01 2.47 7.88
CA LEU A 134 4.61 2.06 7.95
C LEU A 134 3.80 2.96 8.88
N GLN A 135 4.35 3.36 10.03
CA GLN A 135 3.72 4.33 10.93
C GLN A 135 3.50 5.69 10.26
N LYS A 136 4.46 6.17 9.45
CA LYS A 136 4.29 7.39 8.65
C LYS A 136 3.12 7.27 7.68
N MET A 137 2.99 6.13 6.98
CA MET A 137 1.90 5.87 6.02
C MET A 137 0.53 5.83 6.69
N VAL A 138 0.44 5.14 7.82
CA VAL A 138 -0.76 5.09 8.66
C VAL A 138 -1.07 6.50 9.15
N ARG A 139 -0.23 7.12 9.97
CA ARG A 139 -0.53 8.45 10.56
C ARG A 139 -0.87 9.51 9.51
N GLY A 140 -0.16 9.49 8.37
CA GLY A 140 -0.41 10.42 7.26
C GLY A 140 -1.58 10.05 6.35
N LYS A 141 -2.22 8.88 6.54
CA LYS A 141 -3.33 8.37 5.73
C LYS A 141 -3.01 8.39 4.24
N PHE A 142 -1.86 7.85 3.87
CA PHE A 142 -1.44 7.73 2.48
C PHE A 142 -0.92 6.32 2.15
N ARG A 143 -1.17 5.91 0.90
CA ARG A 143 -0.80 4.57 0.41
C ARG A 143 0.61 4.48 -0.13
N HIS A 144 1.15 5.57 -0.64
CA HIS A 144 2.40 5.58 -1.38
C HIS A 144 3.43 6.41 -0.61
N LEU A 145 4.58 5.81 -0.30
CA LEU A 145 5.68 6.47 0.40
C LEU A 145 6.94 6.42 -0.50
N PRO A 146 7.44 7.56 -0.97
CA PRO A 146 8.70 7.64 -1.70
C PRO A 146 9.87 7.08 -0.88
N VAL A 147 10.71 6.29 -1.55
CA VAL A 147 12.02 5.85 -1.04
C VAL A 147 13.10 6.60 -1.80
N VAL A 148 13.88 7.39 -1.06
CA VAL A 148 14.80 8.40 -1.59
C VAL A 148 16.20 8.18 -1.04
N GLU A 149 17.21 8.37 -1.87
CA GLU A 149 18.62 8.33 -1.49
C GLU A 149 19.33 9.54 -2.09
N ASN A 150 20.04 10.32 -1.26
CA ASN A 150 20.69 11.58 -1.68
C ASN A 150 19.75 12.57 -2.40
N GLY A 151 18.45 12.54 -2.10
CA GLY A 151 17.43 13.37 -2.74
C GLY A 151 16.84 12.80 -4.04
N GLU A 152 17.42 11.73 -4.57
CA GLU A 152 16.95 11.02 -5.77
C GLU A 152 15.94 9.92 -5.41
N VAL A 153 14.94 9.75 -6.28
CA VAL A 153 13.92 8.71 -6.10
C VAL A 153 14.48 7.35 -6.55
N ILE A 154 14.53 6.40 -5.62
CA ILE A 154 14.98 5.02 -5.90
C ILE A 154 13.79 4.07 -6.08
N ALA A 155 12.77 4.21 -5.24
CA ALA A 155 11.60 3.32 -5.25
C ALA A 155 10.35 3.96 -4.63
N MET A 156 9.27 3.19 -4.60
CA MET A 156 8.03 3.52 -3.91
C MET A 156 7.62 2.37 -2.99
N LEU A 157 7.30 2.66 -1.74
CA LEU A 157 6.65 1.73 -0.82
C LEU A 157 5.13 1.88 -0.91
N ASP A 158 4.40 0.77 -0.97
CA ASP A 158 2.94 0.72 -0.99
C ASP A 158 2.42 -0.04 0.24
N ILE A 159 1.60 0.61 1.06
CA ILE A 159 1.07 0.03 2.29
C ILE A 159 0.22 -1.20 2.01
N THR A 160 -0.47 -1.25 0.86
CA THR A 160 -1.34 -2.40 0.55
C THR A 160 -0.48 -3.64 0.25
N LYS A 161 0.67 -3.48 -0.42
CA LYS A 161 1.60 -4.59 -0.63
C LYS A 161 2.15 -5.11 0.69
N CYS A 162 2.54 -4.20 1.58
CA CYS A 162 2.99 -4.59 2.92
C CYS A 162 1.89 -5.35 3.68
N LEU A 163 0.65 -4.85 3.63
CA LEU A 163 -0.48 -5.49 4.29
C LEU A 163 -0.75 -6.90 3.73
N TYR A 164 -0.82 -7.06 2.41
CA TYR A 164 -1.08 -8.34 1.78
C TYR A 164 0.05 -9.34 2.01
N ASP A 165 1.31 -8.89 1.92
CA ASP A 165 2.46 -9.72 2.29
C ASP A 165 2.35 -10.18 3.75
N ALA A 166 1.88 -9.32 4.67
CA ALA A 166 1.71 -9.69 6.06
C ALA A 166 0.57 -10.69 6.28
N ILE A 167 -0.59 -10.49 5.62
CA ILE A 167 -1.72 -11.43 5.64
C ILE A 167 -1.28 -12.80 5.14
N SER A 168 -0.71 -12.87 3.92
CA SER A 168 -0.30 -14.14 3.33
C SER A 168 0.73 -14.89 4.16
N ARG A 169 1.63 -14.17 4.84
CA ARG A 169 2.64 -14.79 5.71
C ARG A 169 2.04 -15.30 7.03
N MET A 170 1.10 -14.56 7.61
CA MET A 170 0.38 -15.03 8.80
C MET A 170 -0.46 -16.28 8.51
N GLU A 171 -1.14 -16.31 7.37
CA GLU A 171 -1.95 -17.48 6.98
C GLU A 171 -1.09 -18.71 6.78
N LYS A 172 0.03 -18.58 6.05
CA LYS A 172 1.00 -19.67 5.90
C LYS A 172 1.53 -20.17 7.24
N ALA A 173 1.83 -19.26 8.18
CA ALA A 173 2.28 -19.65 9.51
C ALA A 173 1.19 -20.38 10.31
N ALA A 174 -0.08 -19.97 10.17
CA ALA A 174 -1.21 -20.63 10.80
C ALA A 174 -1.47 -22.03 10.20
N GLU A 175 -1.40 -22.17 8.87
CA GLU A 175 -1.53 -23.46 8.17
C GLU A 175 -0.41 -24.43 8.57
N GLN A 176 0.85 -23.97 8.57
CA GLN A 176 1.99 -24.76 9.02
C GLN A 176 1.86 -25.14 10.50
N GLY A 177 1.42 -24.20 11.35
CA GLY A 177 1.15 -24.47 12.77
C GLY A 177 0.02 -25.49 12.96
N SER A 178 -1.04 -25.42 12.17
CA SER A 178 -2.15 -26.38 12.19
C SER A 178 -1.73 -27.76 11.70
N ALA A 179 -0.93 -27.84 10.63
CA ALA A 179 -0.37 -29.10 10.14
C ALA A 179 0.60 -29.74 11.15
N ILE A 180 1.42 -28.94 11.83
CA ILE A 180 2.29 -29.40 12.91
C ILE A 180 1.47 -29.85 14.12
N ALA A 181 0.44 -29.09 14.52
CA ALA A 181 -0.43 -29.47 15.63
C ALA A 181 -1.18 -30.79 15.36
N ALA A 182 -1.73 -30.96 14.15
CA ALA A 182 -2.36 -32.21 13.71
C ALA A 182 -1.37 -33.39 13.66
N ALA A 183 -0.10 -33.14 13.34
CA ALA A 183 0.96 -34.16 13.38
C ALA A 183 1.40 -34.50 14.82
N VAL A 184 1.27 -33.56 15.76
CA VAL A 184 1.67 -33.70 17.18
C VAL A 184 0.54 -34.25 18.07
N GLU A 185 -0.74 -34.14 17.67
CA GLU A 185 -1.86 -34.84 18.34
C GLU A 185 -1.71 -36.38 18.35
N GLY A 186 -0.79 -36.94 17.55
CA GLY A 186 -0.38 -38.34 17.62
C GLY A 186 0.82 -38.64 18.54
N VAL A 187 1.48 -37.62 19.10
CA VAL A 187 2.69 -37.72 19.92
C VAL A 187 2.56 -36.81 21.15
N GLU A 188 1.53 -37.06 21.95
CA GLU A 188 1.42 -36.47 23.30
C GLU A 188 2.40 -37.16 24.25
N ARG A 189 3.65 -36.71 24.26
CA ARG A 189 4.54 -36.69 25.45
C ARG A 189 5.88 -36.08 25.06
N GLN A 190 6.24 -35.00 25.77
CA GLN A 190 7.55 -34.32 25.73
C GLN A 190 7.80 -33.36 24.57
N TRP A 191 7.14 -32.20 24.59
CA TRP A 191 7.87 -30.96 24.32
C TRP A 191 7.25 -29.79 25.07
N GLY A 192 7.98 -29.25 26.04
CA GLY A 192 7.66 -27.99 26.71
C GLY A 192 8.05 -26.81 25.82
N SER A 193 7.27 -25.73 25.90
CA SER A 193 7.35 -24.45 25.15
C SER A 193 6.71 -24.42 23.76
N ASN A 194 5.37 -24.43 23.70
CA ASN A 194 4.63 -23.91 22.54
C ASN A 194 4.01 -22.53 22.87
N ALA A 195 4.84 -21.49 22.84
CA ALA A 195 4.45 -20.08 23.01
C ALA A 195 4.15 -19.29 21.70
N PRO A 196 4.55 -19.71 20.47
CA PRO A 196 4.22 -18.96 19.26
C PRO A 196 2.77 -19.14 18.75
N TYR A 197 2.19 -20.33 18.91
CA TYR A 197 0.90 -20.69 18.29
C TYR A 197 -0.29 -19.94 18.92
N ALA A 198 -0.41 -20.00 20.26
CA ALA A 198 -1.47 -19.29 20.98
C ALA A 198 -1.43 -17.78 20.74
N PHE A 199 -0.24 -17.22 20.49
CA PHE A 199 -0.06 -15.82 20.16
C PHE A 199 -0.54 -15.47 18.74
N ILE A 200 -0.23 -16.30 17.74
CA ILE A 200 -0.73 -16.12 16.36
C ILE A 200 -2.25 -16.23 16.35
N GLU A 201 -2.83 -17.18 17.08
CA GLU A 201 -4.28 -17.36 17.14
C GLU A 201 -4.97 -16.21 17.88
N THR A 202 -4.38 -15.73 18.98
CA THR A 202 -4.88 -14.54 19.69
C THR A 202 -4.76 -13.27 18.83
N LEU A 203 -3.66 -13.12 18.08
CA LEU A 203 -3.50 -12.03 17.12
C LEU A 203 -4.53 -12.16 15.99
N ARG A 204 -4.77 -13.37 15.50
CA ARG A 204 -5.77 -13.65 14.47
C ARG A 204 -7.16 -13.25 14.96
N GLU A 205 -7.57 -13.71 16.12
CA GLU A 205 -8.86 -13.37 16.72
C GLU A 205 -9.00 -11.87 16.99
N ARG A 206 -7.96 -11.20 17.47
CA ARG A 206 -8.03 -9.77 17.83
C ARG A 206 -7.91 -8.83 16.64
N MET A 207 -7.16 -9.20 15.59
CA MET A 207 -7.03 -8.40 14.38
C MET A 207 -8.14 -8.66 13.37
N PHE A 208 -8.72 -9.87 13.34
CA PHE A 208 -9.56 -10.30 12.22
C PHE A 208 -11.00 -10.70 12.56
N LYS A 209 -11.37 -10.81 13.84
CA LYS A 209 -12.78 -10.96 14.25
C LYS A 209 -13.66 -9.70 14.10
N PRO A 210 -13.16 -8.44 14.22
CA PRO A 210 -14.04 -7.29 14.03
C PRO A 210 -14.62 -7.26 12.61
N SER A 211 -15.93 -7.05 12.53
CA SER A 211 -16.67 -6.90 11.27
C SER A 211 -16.60 -5.46 10.76
N LEU A 212 -16.94 -5.25 9.50
CA LEU A 212 -17.00 -3.91 8.90
C LEU A 212 -17.94 -2.96 9.68
N SER A 213 -18.96 -3.48 10.37
CA SER A 213 -19.82 -2.69 11.24
C SER A 213 -19.08 -1.95 12.36
N THR A 214 -17.87 -2.38 12.77
CA THR A 214 -17.09 -1.69 13.82
C THR A 214 -16.36 -0.44 13.31
N ILE A 215 -16.21 -0.32 11.98
CA ILE A 215 -15.41 0.75 11.34
C ILE A 215 -16.29 1.71 10.54
N ILE A 216 -17.49 1.27 10.16
CA ILE A 216 -18.52 2.10 9.54
C ILE A 216 -19.02 3.08 10.61
N SER A 217 -18.77 4.37 10.39
CA SER A 217 -19.26 5.44 11.26
C SER A 217 -20.79 5.50 11.23
N GLU A 218 -21.41 6.05 12.27
CA GLU A 218 -22.88 6.21 12.37
C GLU A 218 -23.48 7.01 11.20
N ASN A 219 -22.71 7.91 10.58
CA ASN A 219 -23.09 8.67 9.39
C ASN A 219 -22.09 8.45 8.24
N PRO A 220 -22.16 7.31 7.55
CA PRO A 220 -21.23 7.00 6.47
C PRO A 220 -21.51 7.89 5.25
N LYS A 221 -20.47 8.55 4.74
CA LYS A 221 -20.57 9.39 3.54
C LYS A 221 -20.48 8.51 2.30
N VAL A 222 -21.61 8.00 1.83
CA VAL A 222 -21.69 7.31 0.53
C VAL A 222 -21.98 8.34 -0.55
N ALA A 223 -21.05 8.48 -1.50
CA ALA A 223 -21.24 9.35 -2.64
C ALA A 223 -22.02 8.62 -3.73
N ILE A 224 -23.29 8.98 -3.92
CA ILE A 224 -24.16 8.36 -4.92
C ILE A 224 -24.33 9.28 -6.15
N VAL A 225 -24.22 8.77 -7.37
CA VAL A 225 -24.50 9.52 -8.60
C VAL A 225 -25.41 8.75 -9.55
N SER A 226 -26.03 9.42 -10.51
CA SER A 226 -26.76 8.78 -11.60
C SER A 226 -25.78 8.17 -12.61
N SER A 227 -26.18 7.07 -13.26
CA SER A 227 -25.41 6.46 -14.36
C SER A 227 -25.26 7.42 -15.56
N SER A 228 -26.26 8.29 -15.76
CA SER A 228 -26.30 9.31 -16.80
C SER A 228 -25.55 10.60 -16.45
N ASP A 229 -25.07 10.76 -15.20
CA ASP A 229 -24.32 11.95 -14.80
C ASP A 229 -22.98 12.02 -15.56
N PRO A 230 -22.50 13.22 -15.92
CA PRO A 230 -21.14 13.39 -16.40
C PRO A 230 -20.10 13.01 -15.33
N VAL A 231 -18.95 12.50 -15.76
CA VAL A 231 -17.82 12.17 -14.87
C VAL A 231 -17.41 13.36 -14.00
N ARG A 232 -17.52 14.60 -14.50
CA ARG A 232 -17.26 15.80 -13.71
C ARG A 232 -18.15 15.92 -12.47
N VAL A 233 -19.42 15.50 -12.55
CA VAL A 233 -20.34 15.49 -11.40
C VAL A 233 -19.86 14.49 -10.35
N ALA A 234 -19.45 13.28 -10.78
CA ALA A 234 -18.86 12.29 -9.89
C ALA A 234 -17.59 12.83 -9.20
N ALA A 235 -16.69 13.46 -9.94
CA ALA A 235 -15.47 14.06 -9.38
C ALA A 235 -15.76 15.16 -8.34
N LYS A 236 -16.77 16.02 -8.60
CA LYS A 236 -17.24 17.02 -7.62
C LYS A 236 -17.76 16.36 -6.36
N LYS A 237 -18.59 15.32 -6.48
CA LYS A 237 -19.15 14.62 -5.34
C LYS A 237 -18.08 13.90 -4.51
N MET A 238 -17.07 13.31 -5.18
CA MET A 238 -15.87 12.77 -4.52
C MET A 238 -15.17 13.84 -3.67
N ARG A 239 -14.95 15.04 -4.22
CA ARG A 239 -14.31 16.16 -3.52
C ARG A 239 -15.14 16.65 -2.33
N GLU A 240 -16.43 16.90 -2.54
CA GLU A 240 -17.36 17.43 -1.52
C GLU A 240 -17.48 16.49 -0.32
N LEU A 241 -17.62 15.19 -0.57
CA LEU A 241 -17.74 14.17 0.48
C LEU A 241 -16.39 13.66 0.99
N ARG A 242 -15.28 14.11 0.39
CA ARG A 242 -13.90 13.69 0.68
C ARG A 242 -13.68 12.18 0.54
N VAL A 243 -14.29 11.58 -0.47
CA VAL A 243 -14.17 10.15 -0.82
C VAL A 243 -13.44 9.96 -2.15
N ASN A 244 -12.97 8.75 -2.41
CA ASN A 244 -12.23 8.40 -3.63
C ASN A 244 -13.05 7.59 -4.65
N SER A 245 -14.31 7.31 -4.33
CA SER A 245 -15.23 6.53 -5.16
C SER A 245 -16.65 7.09 -5.06
N VAL A 246 -17.44 6.82 -6.09
CA VAL A 246 -18.90 7.02 -6.12
C VAL A 246 -19.57 5.71 -6.51
N VAL A 247 -20.78 5.51 -6.03
CA VAL A 247 -21.61 4.33 -6.30
C VAL A 247 -22.84 4.76 -7.11
N MET A 248 -23.21 3.94 -8.10
CA MET A 248 -24.38 4.15 -8.92
C MET A 248 -25.45 3.14 -8.53
N MET A 249 -26.66 3.62 -8.29
CA MET A 249 -27.77 2.85 -7.78
C MET A 249 -28.98 2.94 -8.72
N THR A 250 -29.78 1.88 -8.81
CA THR A 250 -31.21 2.07 -9.15
C THR A 250 -32.10 1.23 -8.26
N GLY A 251 -33.07 1.89 -7.62
CA GLY A 251 -33.68 1.36 -6.40
C GLY A 251 -32.59 1.00 -5.38
N ASN A 252 -32.67 -0.21 -4.83
CA ASN A 252 -31.71 -0.72 -3.86
C ASN A 252 -30.55 -1.51 -4.49
N LYS A 253 -30.47 -1.60 -5.82
CA LYS A 253 -29.41 -2.37 -6.49
C LYS A 253 -28.24 -1.48 -6.92
N ILE A 254 -27.03 -1.89 -6.55
CA ILE A 254 -25.79 -1.28 -7.09
C ILE A 254 -25.64 -1.69 -8.56
N GLN A 255 -25.52 -0.69 -9.42
CA GLN A 255 -25.21 -0.89 -10.84
C GLN A 255 -23.71 -0.83 -11.12
N GLY A 256 -22.99 0.01 -10.39
CA GLY A 256 -21.58 0.26 -10.67
C GLY A 256 -20.87 1.05 -9.59
N ILE A 257 -19.54 1.06 -9.67
CA ILE A 257 -18.65 1.93 -8.90
C ILE A 257 -17.71 2.67 -9.85
N LEU A 258 -17.44 3.94 -9.56
CA LEU A 258 -16.45 4.74 -10.27
C LEU A 258 -15.46 5.31 -9.25
N THR A 259 -14.17 5.10 -9.46
CA THR A 259 -13.10 5.58 -8.59
C THR A 259 -12.28 6.68 -9.25
N SER A 260 -11.49 7.40 -8.45
CA SER A 260 -10.53 8.37 -8.98
C SER A 260 -9.47 7.73 -9.92
N LYS A 261 -9.17 6.44 -9.74
CA LYS A 261 -8.34 5.64 -10.66
C LYS A 261 -9.03 5.46 -12.01
N ASP A 262 -10.33 5.19 -12.04
CA ASP A 262 -11.07 5.03 -13.30
C ASP A 262 -11.15 6.35 -14.07
N ILE A 263 -11.34 7.48 -13.38
CA ILE A 263 -11.28 8.82 -13.99
C ILE A 263 -9.91 9.05 -14.67
N LEU A 264 -8.82 8.71 -13.98
CA LEU A 264 -7.48 8.80 -14.54
C LEU A 264 -7.32 7.89 -15.77
N MET A 265 -7.59 6.60 -15.60
CA MET A 265 -7.24 5.55 -16.55
C MET A 265 -8.15 5.51 -17.78
N ARG A 266 -9.45 5.71 -17.58
CA ARG A 266 -10.50 5.51 -18.60
C ARG A 266 -11.02 6.81 -19.19
N VAL A 267 -10.75 7.96 -18.57
CA VAL A 267 -11.20 9.28 -19.07
C VAL A 267 -10.01 10.13 -19.50
N VAL A 268 -9.18 10.56 -18.55
CA VAL A 268 -8.11 11.53 -18.83
C VAL A 268 -7.01 10.92 -19.72
N ALA A 269 -6.55 9.70 -19.39
CA ALA A 269 -5.54 9.01 -20.20
C ALA A 269 -6.05 8.65 -21.61
N GLN A 270 -7.37 8.53 -21.79
CA GLN A 270 -8.03 8.25 -23.08
C GLN A 270 -8.42 9.54 -23.83
N ASN A 271 -8.05 10.72 -23.32
CA ASN A 271 -8.39 12.02 -23.91
C ASN A 271 -9.91 12.25 -24.08
N LEU A 272 -10.72 11.68 -23.19
CA LEU A 272 -12.17 11.89 -23.17
C LEU A 272 -12.52 13.13 -22.32
N SER A 273 -13.54 13.89 -22.75
CA SER A 273 -14.04 15.04 -21.98
C SER A 273 -14.80 14.58 -20.73
N PRO A 274 -14.41 15.03 -19.52
CA PRO A 274 -15.13 14.73 -18.28
C PRO A 274 -16.52 15.38 -18.19
N GLU A 275 -16.76 16.44 -18.96
CA GLU A 275 -18.04 17.15 -19.03
C GLU A 275 -19.07 16.42 -19.89
N LEU A 276 -18.61 15.64 -20.88
CA LEU A 276 -19.48 14.95 -21.85
C LEU A 276 -19.54 13.44 -21.62
N THR A 277 -18.51 12.86 -21.01
CA THR A 277 -18.47 11.41 -20.75
C THR A 277 -19.37 11.07 -19.57
N MET A 278 -20.35 10.20 -19.81
CA MET A 278 -21.25 9.70 -18.77
C MET A 278 -20.55 8.66 -17.90
N VAL A 279 -20.91 8.62 -16.63
CA VAL A 279 -20.37 7.70 -15.63
C VAL A 279 -20.55 6.24 -16.06
N GLU A 280 -21.70 5.87 -16.62
CA GLU A 280 -21.96 4.48 -17.07
C GLU A 280 -20.97 3.94 -18.10
N LYS A 281 -20.36 4.82 -18.90
CA LYS A 281 -19.40 4.42 -19.95
C LYS A 281 -18.04 4.02 -19.39
N VAL A 282 -17.72 4.45 -18.17
CA VAL A 282 -16.39 4.31 -17.59
C VAL A 282 -16.39 3.69 -16.19
N MET A 283 -17.56 3.46 -15.59
CA MET A 283 -17.69 2.76 -14.31
C MET A 283 -17.29 1.29 -14.43
N THR A 284 -16.95 0.68 -13.30
CA THR A 284 -16.91 -0.78 -13.19
C THR A 284 -18.33 -1.26 -12.87
N PRO A 285 -18.99 -2.01 -13.77
CA PRO A 285 -20.35 -2.51 -13.54
C PRO A 285 -20.36 -3.67 -12.54
N ASN A 286 -21.48 -3.84 -11.82
CA ASN A 286 -21.71 -4.94 -10.88
C ASN A 286 -20.51 -5.19 -9.93
N PRO A 287 -20.08 -4.18 -9.15
CA PRO A 287 -18.95 -4.33 -8.25
C PRO A 287 -19.25 -5.40 -7.20
N GLU A 288 -18.20 -6.10 -6.78
CA GLU A 288 -18.28 -6.96 -5.62
C GLU A 288 -18.63 -6.14 -4.38
N CYS A 289 -19.43 -6.71 -3.48
CA CYS A 289 -19.95 -6.03 -2.30
C CYS A 289 -19.75 -6.91 -1.07
N ALA A 290 -19.49 -6.27 0.07
CA ALA A 290 -19.51 -6.93 1.37
C ALA A 290 -20.82 -6.63 2.10
N LYS A 291 -21.06 -7.34 3.20
CA LYS A 291 -22.13 -7.02 4.16
C LYS A 291 -21.53 -6.39 5.41
N VAL A 292 -22.33 -5.70 6.21
CA VAL A 292 -21.86 -5.09 7.46
C VAL A 292 -21.25 -6.10 8.44
N GLU A 293 -21.69 -7.35 8.40
CA GLU A 293 -21.15 -8.47 9.18
C GLU A 293 -19.87 -9.11 8.62
N THR A 294 -19.48 -8.79 7.38
CA THR A 294 -18.24 -9.30 6.78
C THR A 294 -17.06 -8.91 7.66
N SER A 295 -16.17 -9.87 7.94
CA SER A 295 -14.97 -9.61 8.75
C SER A 295 -14.02 -8.66 8.02
N ILE A 296 -13.21 -7.91 8.76
CA ILE A 296 -12.20 -7.04 8.16
C ILE A 296 -11.19 -7.83 7.32
N LEU A 297 -10.83 -9.05 7.74
CA LEU A 297 -9.93 -9.90 6.97
C LEU A 297 -10.56 -10.35 5.65
N ASP A 298 -11.81 -10.83 5.69
CA ASP A 298 -12.52 -11.24 4.47
C ASP A 298 -12.68 -10.07 3.51
N ALA A 299 -12.94 -8.86 4.02
CA ALA A 299 -13.00 -7.66 3.20
C ALA A 299 -11.64 -7.34 2.54
N LEU A 300 -10.52 -7.55 3.25
CA LEU A 300 -9.18 -7.40 2.69
C LEU A 300 -8.86 -8.47 1.64
N HIS A 301 -9.33 -9.72 1.82
CA HIS A 301 -9.23 -10.78 0.81
C HIS A 301 -10.05 -10.47 -0.43
N ILE A 302 -11.30 -10.07 -0.27
CA ILE A 302 -12.18 -9.63 -1.37
C ILE A 302 -11.47 -8.54 -2.19
N MET A 303 -10.91 -7.51 -1.53
CA MET A 303 -10.13 -6.46 -2.19
C MET A 303 -8.86 -6.98 -2.87
N HIS A 304 -8.09 -7.83 -2.20
CA HIS A 304 -6.85 -8.39 -2.71
C HIS A 304 -7.05 -9.26 -3.94
N ASP A 305 -8.02 -10.16 -3.89
CA ASP A 305 -8.27 -11.17 -4.91
C ASP A 305 -8.98 -10.53 -6.11
N GLY A 306 -9.94 -9.65 -5.85
CA GLY A 306 -10.63 -8.86 -6.87
C GLY A 306 -9.80 -7.72 -7.47
N LYS A 307 -8.59 -7.45 -6.94
CA LYS A 307 -7.67 -6.41 -7.41
C LYS A 307 -8.30 -5.00 -7.40
N PHE A 308 -9.11 -4.72 -6.40
CA PHE A 308 -9.72 -3.41 -6.18
C PHE A 308 -9.54 -2.96 -4.74
N LEU A 309 -9.64 -1.65 -4.50
CA LEU A 309 -9.33 -1.05 -3.20
C LEU A 309 -10.52 -0.32 -2.57
N HIS A 310 -11.69 -0.42 -3.17
CA HIS A 310 -12.93 0.17 -2.69
C HIS A 310 -14.00 -0.91 -2.70
N LEU A 311 -14.74 -1.03 -1.61
CA LEU A 311 -15.72 -2.08 -1.40
C LEU A 311 -17.02 -1.44 -0.91
N PRO A 312 -18.09 -1.44 -1.73
CA PRO A 312 -19.43 -1.16 -1.25
C PRO A 312 -19.83 -2.17 -0.17
N VAL A 313 -20.46 -1.67 0.89
CA VAL A 313 -20.94 -2.47 2.02
C VAL A 313 -22.44 -2.31 2.13
N LEU A 314 -23.15 -3.43 2.12
CA LEU A 314 -24.60 -3.50 2.21
C LEU A 314 -25.05 -3.77 3.64
N ASP A 315 -26.16 -3.13 4.03
CA ASP A 315 -26.89 -3.49 5.25
C ASP A 315 -27.74 -4.75 5.05
N LYS A 316 -28.50 -5.11 6.10
CA LYS A 316 -29.38 -6.28 6.10
C LYS A 316 -30.55 -6.16 5.11
N ASP A 317 -30.92 -4.93 4.75
CA ASP A 317 -32.01 -4.64 3.81
C ASP A 317 -31.51 -4.58 2.35
N GLY A 318 -30.22 -4.81 2.14
CA GLY A 318 -29.57 -4.76 0.84
C GLY A 318 -29.31 -3.34 0.34
N THR A 319 -29.39 -2.34 1.20
CA THR A 319 -29.09 -0.94 0.89
C THR A 319 -27.61 -0.65 1.15
N VAL A 320 -27.02 0.29 0.42
CA VAL A 320 -25.61 0.66 0.60
C VAL A 320 -25.44 1.42 1.91
N ALA A 321 -24.91 0.73 2.91
CA ALA A 321 -24.55 1.29 4.19
C ALA A 321 -23.29 2.15 4.08
N ALA A 322 -22.26 1.67 3.37
CA ALA A 322 -20.99 2.37 3.25
C ALA A 322 -20.28 2.04 1.93
N CYS A 323 -19.26 2.82 1.60
CA CYS A 323 -18.23 2.40 0.65
C CYS A 323 -16.89 2.62 1.32
N VAL A 324 -16.23 1.53 1.71
CA VAL A 324 -14.96 1.57 2.45
C VAL A 324 -13.80 1.41 1.48
N ASP A 325 -12.69 2.08 1.75
CA ASP A 325 -11.43 1.86 1.02
C ASP A 325 -10.44 1.03 1.85
N VAL A 326 -9.48 0.41 1.16
CA VAL A 326 -8.44 -0.42 1.77
C VAL A 326 -7.73 0.30 2.90
N LEU A 327 -7.48 1.61 2.77
CA LEU A 327 -6.73 2.37 3.74
C LEU A 327 -7.56 2.57 5.01
N GLN A 328 -8.87 2.83 4.91
CA GLN A 328 -9.79 2.86 6.05
C GLN A 328 -9.80 1.51 6.78
N ILE A 329 -9.84 0.40 6.03
CA ILE A 329 -9.81 -0.95 6.63
C ILE A 329 -8.46 -1.20 7.31
N THR A 330 -7.34 -0.93 6.65
CA THR A 330 -5.98 -1.05 7.22
C THR A 330 -5.84 -0.22 8.50
N HIS A 331 -6.35 1.01 8.48
CA HIS A 331 -6.32 1.89 9.63
C HIS A 331 -7.10 1.33 10.81
N ALA A 332 -8.32 0.87 10.57
CA ALA A 332 -9.12 0.31 11.63
C ALA A 332 -8.49 -0.96 12.20
N ALA A 333 -7.98 -1.84 11.33
CA ALA A 333 -7.24 -3.04 11.73
C ALA A 333 -6.07 -2.71 12.67
N ILE A 334 -5.32 -1.65 12.37
CA ILE A 334 -4.18 -1.20 13.18
C ILE A 334 -4.66 -0.51 14.47
N SER A 335 -5.64 0.39 14.39
CA SER A 335 -6.12 1.15 15.56
C SER A 335 -6.83 0.28 16.60
N MET A 336 -7.51 -0.80 16.19
CA MET A 336 -8.11 -1.75 17.15
C MET A 336 -7.05 -2.48 17.99
N VAL A 337 -5.82 -2.58 17.51
CA VAL A 337 -4.68 -3.07 18.28
C VAL A 337 -4.15 -1.99 19.25
N GLU A 338 -4.21 -0.71 18.87
CA GLU A 338 -3.75 0.45 19.67
C GLU A 338 -4.70 0.87 20.81
N SER A 339 -6.01 0.77 20.64
CA SER A 339 -7.01 1.31 21.58
C SER A 339 -7.22 0.52 22.88
N SER A 340 -6.35 -0.45 23.19
CA SER A 340 -6.41 -1.22 24.44
C SER A 340 -5.65 -0.50 25.59
N SER A 341 -6.24 0.55 26.18
CA SER A 341 -5.88 1.18 27.48
C SER A 341 -4.44 1.72 27.72
N GLY A 342 -4.32 3.03 27.92
CA GLY A 342 -3.48 3.78 28.90
C GLY A 342 -1.98 3.50 29.13
N ALA A 343 -1.53 2.25 29.20
CA ALA A 343 -0.13 1.86 29.47
C ALA A 343 0.49 1.03 28.32
N VAL A 344 -0.25 0.89 27.21
CA VAL A 344 -0.09 -0.16 26.19
C VAL A 344 0.36 0.42 24.84
N ASN A 345 0.71 1.71 24.76
CA ASN A 345 1.23 2.29 23.51
C ASN A 345 2.50 1.54 23.04
N ASP A 346 3.31 1.04 23.98
CA ASP A 346 4.44 0.15 23.72
C ASP A 346 4.01 -1.26 23.31
N ILE A 347 2.88 -1.78 23.80
CA ILE A 347 2.43 -3.15 23.51
C ILE A 347 1.72 -3.25 22.16
N ALA A 348 0.96 -2.25 21.74
CA ALA A 348 0.32 -2.21 20.42
C ALA A 348 1.34 -1.98 19.31
N SER A 349 2.29 -1.06 19.54
CA SER A 349 3.47 -0.93 18.69
C SER A 349 4.32 -2.18 18.71
N THR A 350 4.48 -2.87 19.86
CA THR A 350 5.11 -4.19 19.95
C THR A 350 4.31 -5.28 19.25
N MET A 351 2.98 -5.24 19.21
CA MET A 351 2.15 -6.23 18.50
C MET A 351 2.21 -6.00 17.00
N MET A 352 2.19 -4.74 16.54
CA MET A 352 2.45 -4.40 15.15
C MET A 352 3.88 -4.72 14.77
N GLN A 353 4.84 -4.39 15.61
CA GLN A 353 6.25 -4.75 15.43
C GLN A 353 6.42 -6.27 15.44
N LYS A 354 5.71 -7.04 16.28
CA LYS A 354 5.71 -8.52 16.28
C LYS A 354 4.91 -9.13 15.13
N PHE A 355 3.90 -8.45 14.63
CA PHE A 355 3.14 -8.81 13.43
C PHE A 355 4.02 -8.63 12.20
N TRP A 356 4.65 -7.46 12.05
CA TRP A 356 5.66 -7.19 11.04
C TRP A 356 6.90 -8.07 11.27
N ASP A 357 7.24 -8.36 12.52
CA ASP A 357 8.40 -9.18 12.87
C ASP A 357 8.13 -10.66 12.60
N SER A 358 6.92 -11.16 12.81
CA SER A 358 6.53 -12.52 12.43
C SER A 358 6.30 -12.64 10.93
N ALA A 359 5.65 -11.66 10.32
CA ALA A 359 5.47 -11.62 8.87
C ALA A 359 6.83 -11.58 8.16
N LEU A 360 7.76 -10.72 8.54
CA LEU A 360 9.05 -10.63 7.84
C LEU A 360 10.17 -11.55 8.40
N SER A 361 9.90 -12.39 9.43
CA SER A 361 10.85 -13.45 9.87
C SER A 361 10.65 -14.73 9.08
N LEU A 362 9.45 -14.92 8.54
CA LEU A 362 9.14 -16.02 7.65
C LEU A 362 9.89 -15.78 6.34
N GLN A 363 10.52 -16.84 5.81
CA GLN A 363 11.26 -16.76 4.56
C GLN A 363 10.38 -16.10 3.48
N PRO A 364 10.97 -15.25 2.62
CA PRO A 364 10.23 -14.65 1.53
C PRO A 364 9.50 -15.78 0.79
N PRO A 365 8.21 -15.61 0.48
CA PRO A 365 7.57 -16.55 -0.43
C PRO A 365 8.40 -16.59 -1.71
N ASP A 366 8.62 -17.78 -2.27
CA ASP A 366 9.18 -17.91 -3.61
C ASP A 366 8.43 -16.94 -4.53
N ASP A 367 9.20 -16.14 -5.29
CA ASP A 367 8.71 -15.10 -6.16
C ASP A 367 7.59 -15.65 -7.05
N TYR A 368 6.33 -15.36 -6.71
CA TYR A 368 5.27 -15.38 -7.70
C TYR A 368 5.47 -14.13 -8.53
N ASP A 369 6.14 -14.32 -9.68
CA ASP A 369 6.21 -13.40 -10.79
C ASP A 369 4.88 -12.64 -10.89
N THR A 370 4.90 -11.36 -10.48
CA THR A 370 3.80 -10.44 -10.78
C THR A 370 4.11 -9.79 -12.12
N GLN A 371 4.42 -10.61 -13.11
CA GLN A 371 4.02 -10.29 -14.47
C GLN A 371 2.54 -10.63 -14.54
N SER A 372 1.73 -9.63 -14.83
CA SER A 372 0.35 -9.84 -15.25
C SER A 372 0.37 -10.58 -16.58
N GLU A 373 0.62 -11.89 -16.57
CA GLU A 373 0.35 -12.75 -17.70
C GLU A 373 -1.09 -13.24 -17.62
N MET A 374 -1.75 -13.06 -18.76
CA MET A 374 -3.06 -13.56 -19.10
C MET A 374 -3.11 -15.08 -18.87
N SER A 375 -4.26 -15.60 -18.49
CA SER A 375 -4.53 -17.02 -18.30
C SER A 375 -3.83 -17.91 -19.34
N ALA A 376 -2.85 -18.70 -18.91
CA ALA A 376 -2.26 -19.79 -19.66
C ALA A 376 -2.26 -21.05 -18.78
N ILE A 377 -2.90 -22.11 -19.30
CA ILE A 377 -3.00 -23.43 -18.68
C ILE A 377 -1.74 -24.23 -19.04
N LEU A 378 -1.13 -24.87 -18.03
CA LEU A 378 0.06 -25.73 -18.12
C LEU A 378 -0.17 -27.02 -18.92
N THR A 379 0.89 -27.58 -19.52
CA THR A 379 1.35 -28.97 -19.24
C THR A 379 2.79 -29.21 -19.77
N SER A 380 3.56 -29.92 -18.92
CA SER A 380 4.80 -30.73 -19.09
C SER A 380 5.08 -31.27 -20.52
N GLU A 381 6.28 -31.64 -20.99
CA GLU A 381 7.51 -32.18 -20.37
C GLU A 381 8.66 -32.32 -21.41
N GLY A 382 9.94 -32.15 -21.00
CA GLY A 382 11.11 -32.99 -21.36
C GLY A 382 11.78 -33.02 -22.78
N ALA A 383 13.01 -32.46 -22.86
CA ALA A 383 14.22 -32.82 -23.65
C ALA A 383 14.18 -32.78 -25.21
N ASP A 384 15.22 -32.39 -26.00
CA ASP A 384 16.66 -32.19 -25.80
C ASP A 384 17.30 -31.34 -26.95
N ALA A 385 18.47 -30.75 -26.68
CA ALA A 385 19.59 -30.31 -27.55
C ALA A 385 19.45 -29.29 -28.72
N GLY A 386 20.23 -28.18 -28.63
CA GLY A 386 21.11 -27.75 -29.75
C GLY A 386 21.08 -26.29 -30.27
N ARG A 387 21.90 -25.41 -29.66
CA ARG A 387 22.66 -24.24 -30.22
C ARG A 387 22.00 -23.12 -31.07
N LEU A 388 22.07 -21.90 -30.49
CA LEU A 388 22.54 -20.59 -31.00
C LEU A 388 21.88 -19.90 -32.22
N SER A 389 21.32 -18.70 -31.94
CA SER A 389 21.69 -17.38 -32.51
C SER A 389 20.53 -16.53 -33.07
N SER A 390 20.40 -15.32 -32.49
CA SER A 390 20.04 -14.02 -33.10
C SER A 390 18.62 -13.77 -33.68
N TYR A 391 17.94 -12.79 -33.08
CA TYR A 391 16.86 -11.96 -33.69
C TYR A 391 17.36 -11.21 -34.95
N PRO A 392 16.51 -10.68 -35.88
CA PRO A 392 15.25 -9.97 -35.58
C PRO A 392 14.04 -10.02 -36.57
N SER A 393 12.86 -9.66 -36.02
CA SER A 393 11.72 -8.85 -36.52
C SER A 393 10.77 -9.25 -37.69
N LEU A 394 9.46 -9.03 -37.40
CA LEU A 394 8.29 -8.60 -38.23
C LEU A 394 7.52 -9.58 -39.13
N GLY A 395 6.18 -9.65 -38.93
CA GLY A 395 5.20 -10.15 -39.90
C GLY A 395 3.83 -10.52 -39.33
N LEU A 396 2.81 -9.66 -39.53
CA LEU A 396 1.38 -9.91 -39.23
C LEU A 396 0.78 -10.98 -40.15
N GLY A 397 -0.05 -11.87 -39.61
CA GLY A 397 -1.01 -12.69 -40.35
C GLY A 397 -2.11 -13.21 -39.43
N ASN A 398 -3.34 -12.69 -39.57
CA ASN A 398 -4.49 -13.10 -38.74
C ASN A 398 -5.04 -14.44 -39.22
N SER A 399 -4.72 -15.54 -38.54
CA SER A 399 -5.46 -16.80 -38.67
C SER A 399 -6.59 -16.84 -37.63
N PHE A 400 -7.82 -17.13 -38.07
CA PHE A 400 -8.93 -17.37 -37.14
C PHE A 400 -9.21 -18.86 -37.02
N CYS A 401 -9.38 -19.31 -35.78
CA CYS A 401 -9.69 -20.69 -35.45
C CYS A 401 -11.00 -20.72 -34.68
N PHE A 402 -11.95 -21.54 -35.13
CA PHE A 402 -13.16 -21.85 -34.37
C PHE A 402 -13.16 -23.30 -33.90
N LYS A 403 -13.76 -23.49 -32.73
CA LYS A 403 -14.00 -24.80 -32.13
C LYS A 403 -15.51 -24.98 -32.02
N PHE A 404 -16.01 -26.14 -32.42
CA PHE A 404 -17.36 -26.54 -32.11
C PHE A 404 -17.35 -27.93 -31.50
N GLU A 405 -18.24 -28.15 -30.54
CA GLU A 405 -18.42 -29.43 -29.85
C GLU A 405 -19.60 -30.16 -30.49
N ASP A 406 -19.38 -31.40 -30.93
CA ASP A 406 -20.48 -32.22 -31.44
C ASP A 406 -21.37 -32.73 -30.28
N HIS A 407 -22.54 -33.25 -30.61
CA HIS A 407 -23.49 -33.80 -29.64
C HIS A 407 -22.97 -35.03 -28.88
N LYS A 408 -21.75 -35.52 -29.20
CA LYS A 408 -21.04 -36.59 -28.49
C LYS A 408 -19.87 -36.05 -27.65
N GLY A 409 -19.79 -34.73 -27.47
CA GLY A 409 -18.78 -34.06 -26.66
C GLY A 409 -17.40 -33.98 -27.31
N ARG A 410 -17.27 -34.26 -28.61
CA ARG A 410 -15.98 -34.18 -29.31
C ARG A 410 -15.83 -32.81 -29.93
N VAL A 411 -14.74 -32.13 -29.56
CA VAL A 411 -14.43 -30.79 -30.05
C VAL A 411 -13.62 -30.88 -31.33
N HIS A 412 -14.18 -30.35 -32.42
CA HIS A 412 -13.51 -30.27 -33.72
C HIS A 412 -12.92 -28.88 -33.91
N ARG A 413 -11.70 -28.81 -34.44
CA ARG A 413 -10.95 -27.56 -34.64
C ARG A 413 -10.65 -27.38 -36.12
N PHE A 414 -11.13 -26.29 -36.71
CA PHE A 414 -10.85 -25.94 -38.10
C PHE A 414 -10.05 -24.64 -38.16
N ASN A 415 -9.00 -24.65 -38.97
CA ASN A 415 -8.17 -23.49 -39.25
C ASN A 415 -8.34 -23.14 -40.72
N PHE A 416 -8.76 -21.90 -41.00
CA PHE A 416 -8.73 -21.34 -42.35
C PHE A 416 -7.70 -20.20 -42.39
N GLY A 417 -6.83 -20.25 -43.38
CA GLY A 417 -5.93 -19.16 -43.75
C GLY A 417 -6.15 -18.82 -45.22
N THR A 418 -6.00 -17.53 -45.56
CA THR A 418 -5.74 -17.08 -46.94
C THR A 418 -4.26 -16.85 -47.13
#